data_AF-A0A177QD37-F1
#
_entry.id   AF-A0A177QD37-F1
#
_cell.length_a   1.000
_cell.length_b   1.000
_cell.length_c   1.000
_cell.angle_alpha   90.00
_cell.angle_beta   90.00
_cell.angle_gamma   90.00
#
_symmetry.space_group_name_H-M   'P 1'
#
loop_
_entity.id
_entity.type
_entity.pdbx_description
1 polymer ?
#
loop_
_entity_poly.entity_id
_entity_poly.type
_entity_poly.pdbx_seq_one_letter_code
_entity_poly.pdbx_strand_id
1 'polypeptide(L)'
;MSQPEDECVVELRKLDESILSLIGQRDATARLLTTLPSRVGQGLTENAWRSWELAAVILLRQGRAHEGAALFWGLYENMLEAQQRSSSRVHKGMPLVRLSDTFLSLGFPLHAKRYMMLTLVEDALRENGVVSPETTGTYFRLVWGYGMSHDELAHYARDANQKALADASLAVFPEALLQDMDQRWQTELPAAAESLHFRINKYYARHLLSLLGDAQGTTLERLAEYCMSCLPGCRVRRRVRSVATDYDLVCAVEGPGLDFRSELGSYFVCECKDWSGAADFTTVAKFCRVLDSTKARFGILFSKNGLSEPGHRERLKVFHDRGIVIVVLDLTDLQSVAAGGNLVTLLREKYEEVRLDLHR
;
A
#
# COMPACT_ATOMS: atom_id res chain seq x y z
N MET A 1 -0.95 20.76 -42.26
CA MET A 1 -2.19 20.53 -41.50
C MET A 1 -1.83 20.59 -40.03
N SER A 2 -2.30 21.60 -39.29
CA SER A 2 -2.11 21.67 -37.83
C SER A 2 -2.82 20.48 -37.20
N GLN A 3 -2.14 19.72 -36.33
CA GLN A 3 -2.82 18.71 -35.52
C GLN A 3 -3.91 19.41 -34.69
N PRO A 4 -5.12 18.83 -34.58
CA PRO A 4 -6.15 19.37 -33.70
C PRO A 4 -5.58 19.48 -32.28
N GLU A 5 -5.85 20.62 -31.64
CA GLU A 5 -5.41 20.88 -30.28
C GLU A 5 -6.01 19.83 -29.34
N ASP A 6 -5.18 19.28 -28.44
CA ASP A 6 -5.59 18.23 -27.50
C ASP A 6 -6.76 18.72 -26.61
N GLU A 7 -7.88 17.98 -26.60
CA GLU A 7 -9.08 18.31 -25.83
C GLU A 7 -8.79 18.54 -24.33
N CYS A 8 -7.88 17.77 -23.74
CA CYS A 8 -7.49 17.93 -22.34
C CYS A 8 -6.75 19.26 -22.10
N VAL A 9 -5.97 19.72 -23.07
CA VAL A 9 -5.28 21.02 -23.01
C VAL A 9 -6.30 22.15 -23.11
N VAL A 10 -7.27 22.03 -24.03
CA VAL A 10 -8.35 23.01 -24.20
C VAL A 10 -9.20 23.11 -22.93
N GLU A 11 -9.57 21.97 -22.34
CA GLU A 11 -10.36 21.92 -21.10
C GLU A 11 -9.57 22.51 -19.92
N LEU A 12 -8.32 22.09 -19.72
CA LEU A 12 -7.49 22.59 -18.62
C LEU A 12 -7.26 24.09 -18.73
N ARG A 13 -7.08 24.63 -19.95
CA ARG A 13 -6.96 26.08 -20.16
C ARG A 13 -8.17 26.85 -19.65
N LYS A 14 -9.38 26.30 -19.83
CA LYS A 14 -10.63 26.92 -19.36
C LYS A 14 -10.78 26.86 -17.85
N LEU A 15 -10.30 25.78 -17.23
CA LEU A 15 -10.38 25.60 -15.78
C LEU A 15 -9.29 26.39 -15.04
N ASP A 16 -8.05 26.32 -15.53
CA ASP A 16 -6.88 26.89 -14.87
C ASP A 16 -5.66 26.99 -15.81
N GLU A 17 -5.55 28.11 -16.52
CA GLU A 17 -4.43 28.39 -17.43
C GLU A 17 -3.06 28.38 -16.72
N SER A 18 -3.02 28.73 -15.44
CA SER A 18 -1.75 28.76 -14.69
C SER A 18 -1.19 27.35 -14.46
N ILE A 19 -2.03 26.33 -14.31
CA ILE A 19 -1.57 24.93 -14.26
C ILE A 19 -0.96 24.51 -15.59
N LEU A 20 -1.59 24.89 -16.72
CA LEU A 20 -1.09 24.56 -18.05
C LEU A 20 0.31 25.14 -18.28
N SER A 21 0.57 26.37 -17.80
CA SER A 21 1.89 27.01 -17.86
C SER A 21 2.99 26.25 -17.09
N LEU A 22 2.60 25.51 -16.04
CA LEU A 22 3.52 24.71 -15.23
C LEU A 22 3.83 23.36 -15.89
N ILE A 23 2.86 22.74 -16.57
CA ILE A 23 3.01 21.40 -17.18
C ILE A 23 4.17 21.36 -18.19
N GLY A 24 4.37 22.44 -18.95
CA GLY A 24 5.45 22.55 -19.93
C GLY A 24 6.87 22.60 -19.33
N GLN A 25 7.00 22.68 -18.01
CA GLN A 25 8.28 22.83 -17.32
C GLN A 25 8.88 21.48 -16.92
N ARG A 26 10.21 21.42 -16.81
CA ARG A 26 10.93 20.19 -16.44
C ARG A 26 10.61 19.74 -15.01
N ASP A 27 10.35 20.68 -14.12
CA ASP A 27 10.01 20.47 -12.72
C ASP A 27 8.49 20.56 -12.45
N ALA A 28 7.67 20.45 -13.51
CA ALA A 28 6.21 20.59 -13.46
C ALA A 28 5.59 19.85 -12.28
N THR A 29 5.87 18.56 -12.14
CA THR A 29 5.27 17.71 -11.11
C THR A 29 5.57 18.19 -9.69
N ALA A 30 6.81 18.57 -9.39
CA ALA A 30 7.18 19.07 -8.06
C ALA A 30 6.45 20.39 -7.73
N ARG A 31 6.37 21.30 -8.72
CA ARG A 31 5.63 22.56 -8.57
C ARG A 31 4.14 22.32 -8.42
N LEU A 32 3.56 21.42 -9.20
CA LEU A 32 2.15 21.07 -9.18
C LEU A 32 1.76 20.39 -7.86
N LEU A 33 2.55 19.46 -7.35
CA LEU A 33 2.32 18.83 -6.03
C LEU A 33 2.38 19.83 -4.87
N THR A 34 3.09 20.95 -5.03
CA THR A 34 3.15 22.02 -4.03
C THR A 34 1.98 23.00 -4.17
N THR A 35 1.58 23.31 -5.40
CA THR A 35 0.60 24.37 -5.69
C THR A 35 -0.84 23.90 -5.73
N LEU A 36 -1.10 22.66 -6.12
CA LEU A 36 -2.46 22.15 -6.24
C LEU A 36 -3.15 21.94 -4.88
N PRO A 37 -2.48 21.45 -3.81
CA PRO A 37 -3.09 21.34 -2.49
C PRO A 37 -3.60 22.67 -1.93
N SER A 38 -2.85 23.77 -2.11
CA SER A 38 -3.26 25.09 -1.61
C SER A 38 -4.49 25.65 -2.34
N ARG A 39 -4.70 25.23 -3.60
CA ARG A 39 -5.89 25.58 -4.39
C ARG A 39 -7.12 24.76 -4.00
N VAL A 40 -6.90 23.54 -3.50
CA VAL A 40 -7.97 22.66 -3.00
C VAL A 40 -8.35 22.99 -1.54
N GLY A 41 -7.44 23.60 -0.78
CA GLY A 41 -7.62 23.94 0.64
C GLY A 41 -8.70 24.98 0.96
N GLN A 42 -9.32 25.65 -0.02
CA GLN A 42 -10.34 26.69 0.21
C GLN A 42 -11.79 26.24 -0.06
N GLY A 43 -12.01 25.01 -0.51
CA GLY A 43 -13.33 24.48 -0.84
C GLY A 43 -13.24 23.45 -1.96
N LEU A 44 -13.73 22.24 -1.71
CA LEU A 44 -13.70 21.14 -2.66
C LEU A 44 -14.68 21.43 -3.79
N THR A 45 -14.18 21.91 -4.93
CA THR A 45 -14.97 21.99 -6.15
C THR A 45 -14.57 20.86 -7.08
N GLU A 46 -15.54 20.28 -7.80
CA GLU A 46 -15.28 19.28 -8.84
C GLU A 46 -14.27 19.81 -9.88
N ASN A 47 -14.32 21.11 -10.17
CA ASN A 47 -13.37 21.79 -11.05
C ASN A 47 -11.91 21.68 -10.57
N ALA A 48 -11.66 21.80 -9.26
CA ALA A 48 -10.31 21.69 -8.71
C ALA A 48 -9.74 20.27 -8.89
N TRP A 49 -10.54 19.24 -8.63
CA TRP A 49 -10.13 17.85 -8.88
C TRP A 49 -9.94 17.57 -10.37
N ARG A 50 -10.80 18.14 -11.22
CA ARG A 50 -10.71 17.99 -12.67
C ARG A 50 -9.43 18.62 -13.23
N SER A 51 -9.02 19.79 -12.76
CA SER A 51 -7.73 20.39 -13.14
C SER A 51 -6.55 19.50 -12.77
N TRP A 52 -6.61 18.86 -11.60
CA TRP A 52 -5.61 17.89 -11.15
C TRP A 52 -5.53 16.66 -12.07
N GLU A 53 -6.69 16.10 -12.40
CA GLU A 53 -6.82 14.97 -13.32
C GLU A 53 -6.23 15.31 -14.69
N LEU A 54 -6.66 16.43 -15.28
CA LEU A 54 -6.22 16.85 -16.61
C LEU A 54 -4.73 17.09 -16.66
N ALA A 55 -4.14 17.70 -15.62
CA ALA A 55 -2.70 17.89 -15.55
C ALA A 55 -1.95 16.55 -15.58
N ALA A 56 -2.41 15.56 -14.83
CA ALA A 56 -1.83 14.22 -14.82
C ALA A 56 -2.02 13.49 -16.15
N VAL A 57 -3.20 13.60 -16.78
CA VAL A 57 -3.49 13.02 -18.11
C VAL A 57 -2.59 13.61 -19.20
N ILE A 58 -2.38 14.93 -19.20
CA ILE A 58 -1.50 15.59 -20.17
C ILE A 58 -0.06 15.08 -20.01
N LEU A 59 0.44 14.95 -18.77
CA LEU A 59 1.77 14.39 -18.51
C LEU A 59 1.89 12.94 -19.01
N LEU A 60 0.87 12.11 -18.79
CA LEU A 60 0.84 10.74 -19.31
C LEU A 60 0.93 10.70 -20.83
N ARG A 61 0.16 11.54 -21.53
CA ARG A 61 0.18 11.63 -23.01
C ARG A 61 1.53 12.09 -23.56
N GLN A 62 2.29 12.84 -22.77
CA GLN A 62 3.66 13.23 -23.08
C GLN A 62 4.71 12.14 -22.77
N GLY A 63 4.28 10.94 -22.37
CA GLY A 63 5.17 9.85 -21.96
C GLY A 63 5.77 10.00 -20.56
N ARG A 64 5.31 10.97 -19.76
CA ARG A 64 5.81 11.26 -18.41
C ARG A 64 4.99 10.49 -17.37
N ALA A 65 4.99 9.16 -17.47
CA ALA A 65 4.06 8.31 -16.70
C ALA A 65 4.29 8.33 -15.18
N HIS A 66 5.54 8.34 -14.72
CA HIS A 66 5.84 8.47 -13.28
C HIS A 66 5.37 9.80 -12.69
N GLU A 67 5.43 10.86 -13.48
CA GLU A 67 4.96 12.20 -13.10
C GLU A 67 3.43 12.25 -13.01
N GLY A 68 2.73 11.68 -14.00
CA GLY A 68 1.29 11.48 -13.93
C GLY A 68 0.86 10.65 -12.71
N ALA A 69 1.54 9.53 -12.43
CA ALA A 69 1.29 8.70 -11.25
C ALA A 69 1.47 9.46 -9.93
N ALA A 70 2.47 10.36 -9.86
CA ALA A 70 2.69 11.19 -8.68
C ALA A 70 1.55 12.19 -8.47
N LEU A 71 1.02 12.80 -9.54
CA LEU A 71 -0.13 13.71 -9.44
C LEU A 71 -1.42 12.99 -9.05
N PHE A 72 -1.73 11.83 -9.64
CA PHE A 72 -2.93 11.07 -9.23
C PHE A 72 -2.84 10.61 -7.77
N TRP A 73 -1.64 10.24 -7.32
CA TRP A 73 -1.42 9.92 -5.91
C TRP A 73 -1.60 11.15 -5.01
N GLY A 74 -1.04 12.30 -5.39
CA GLY A 74 -1.23 13.55 -4.66
C GLY A 74 -2.70 13.98 -4.59
N LEU A 75 -3.47 13.80 -5.67
CA LEU A 75 -4.91 14.00 -5.69
C LEU A 75 -5.62 13.05 -4.73
N TYR A 76 -5.32 11.74 -4.78
CA TYR A 76 -5.89 10.75 -3.87
C TYR A 76 -5.65 11.10 -2.39
N GLU A 77 -4.42 11.47 -2.05
CA GLU A 77 -4.03 11.92 -0.71
C GLU A 77 -4.82 13.17 -0.27
N ASN A 78 -4.98 14.15 -1.15
CA ASN A 78 -5.77 15.33 -0.83
C ASN A 78 -7.26 15.03 -0.66
N MET A 79 -7.80 14.08 -1.40
CA MET A 79 -9.20 13.64 -1.25
C MET A 79 -9.42 12.92 0.09
N LEU A 80 -8.45 12.14 0.57
CA LEU A 80 -8.49 11.55 1.91
C LEU A 80 -8.47 12.63 3.00
N GLU A 81 -7.54 13.58 2.90
CA GLU A 81 -7.43 14.67 3.86
C GLU A 81 -8.69 15.54 3.90
N ALA A 82 -9.26 15.82 2.73
CA ALA A 82 -10.52 16.52 2.58
C ALA A 82 -11.70 15.80 3.25
N GLN A 83 -11.79 14.48 3.08
CA GLN A 83 -12.80 13.65 3.74
C GLN A 83 -12.63 13.66 5.26
N GLN A 84 -11.39 13.55 5.76
CA GLN A 84 -11.10 13.61 7.20
C GLN A 84 -11.48 14.96 7.83
N ARG A 85 -11.28 16.08 7.11
CA ARG A 85 -11.65 17.42 7.60
C ARG A 85 -13.15 17.69 7.56
N SER A 86 -13.83 17.27 6.50
CA SER A 86 -15.25 17.60 6.26
C SER A 86 -16.22 16.63 6.92
N SER A 87 -15.75 15.46 7.38
CA SER A 87 -16.60 14.34 7.82
C SER A 87 -17.64 13.89 6.77
N SER A 88 -17.47 14.33 5.52
CA SER A 88 -18.33 13.99 4.39
C SER A 88 -17.58 13.03 3.47
N ARG A 89 -18.29 12.05 2.91
CA ARG A 89 -17.67 11.08 2.02
C ARG A 89 -17.19 11.78 0.75
N VAL A 90 -15.91 11.61 0.42
CA VAL A 90 -15.33 12.02 -0.86
C VAL A 90 -15.08 10.76 -1.68
N HIS A 91 -15.70 10.63 -2.85
CA HIS A 91 -15.53 9.44 -3.68
C HIS A 91 -14.16 9.45 -4.37
N LYS A 92 -13.32 8.46 -4.07
CA LYS A 92 -11.90 8.42 -4.48
C LYS A 92 -11.63 7.55 -5.72
N GLY A 93 -12.68 7.09 -6.41
CA GLY A 93 -12.56 6.17 -7.54
C GLY A 93 -11.73 6.73 -8.71
N MET A 94 -11.89 8.01 -9.04
CA MET A 94 -11.18 8.61 -10.19
C MET A 94 -9.64 8.56 -10.08
N PRO A 95 -8.98 9.06 -9.02
CA PRO A 95 -7.52 8.94 -8.94
C PRO A 95 -7.05 7.48 -8.85
N LEU A 96 -7.82 6.59 -8.22
CA LEU A 96 -7.47 5.17 -8.08
C LEU A 96 -7.52 4.43 -9.43
N VAL A 97 -8.57 4.65 -10.24
CA VAL A 97 -8.67 4.03 -11.58
C VAL A 97 -7.56 4.54 -12.49
N ARG A 98 -7.22 5.83 -12.38
CA ARG A 98 -6.12 6.45 -13.14
C ARG A 98 -4.75 5.95 -12.69
N LEU A 99 -4.53 5.72 -11.40
CA LEU A 99 -3.32 5.06 -10.90
C LEU A 99 -3.19 3.65 -11.48
N SER A 100 -4.28 2.89 -11.52
CA SER A 100 -4.28 1.56 -12.13
C SER A 100 -3.89 1.60 -13.61
N ASP A 101 -4.56 2.44 -14.42
CA ASP A 101 -4.25 2.61 -15.84
C ASP A 101 -2.79 3.07 -16.04
N THR A 102 -2.29 3.94 -15.15
CA THR A 102 -0.89 4.42 -15.20
C THR A 102 0.10 3.30 -14.89
N PHE A 103 -0.12 2.52 -13.83
CA PHE A 103 0.75 1.40 -13.48
C PHE A 103 0.74 0.31 -14.54
N LEU A 104 -0.40 0.08 -15.19
CA LEU A 104 -0.47 -0.84 -16.32
C LEU A 104 0.42 -0.36 -17.48
N SER A 105 0.40 0.94 -17.81
CA SER A 105 1.27 1.49 -18.86
C SER A 105 2.77 1.50 -18.50
N LEU A 106 3.10 1.51 -17.20
CA LEU A 106 4.46 1.31 -16.68
C LEU A 106 4.90 -0.17 -16.66
N GLY A 107 4.00 -1.11 -16.98
CA GLY A 107 4.27 -2.54 -16.90
C GLY A 107 4.28 -3.09 -15.47
N PHE A 108 3.50 -2.50 -14.57
CA PHE A 108 3.40 -2.86 -13.14
C PHE A 108 2.04 -3.55 -12.87
N PRO A 109 1.82 -4.79 -13.36
CA PRO A 109 0.52 -5.46 -13.32
C PRO A 109 -0.04 -5.64 -11.90
N LEU A 110 0.81 -5.97 -10.92
CA LEU A 110 0.38 -6.17 -9.54
C LEU A 110 -0.16 -4.88 -8.93
N HIS A 111 0.56 -3.77 -9.09
CA HIS A 111 0.09 -2.46 -8.65
C HIS A 111 -1.18 -2.06 -9.38
N ALA A 112 -1.20 -2.23 -10.71
CA ALA A 112 -2.35 -1.89 -11.51
C ALA A 112 -3.62 -2.60 -11.01
N LYS A 113 -3.55 -3.91 -10.76
CA LYS A 113 -4.70 -4.67 -10.22
C LYS A 113 -5.08 -4.22 -8.81
N ARG A 114 -4.12 -3.97 -7.92
CA ARG A 114 -4.38 -3.47 -6.56
C ARG A 114 -5.17 -2.15 -6.59
N TYR A 115 -4.74 -1.18 -7.40
CA TYR A 115 -5.45 0.10 -7.53
C TYR A 115 -6.83 -0.06 -8.18
N MET A 116 -7.00 -1.04 -9.07
CA MET A 116 -8.32 -1.39 -9.59
C MET A 116 -9.24 -1.99 -8.53
N MET A 117 -8.71 -2.82 -7.62
CA MET A 117 -9.48 -3.32 -6.48
C MET A 117 -9.85 -2.21 -5.49
N LEU A 118 -8.96 -1.24 -5.24
CA LEU A 118 -9.31 -0.06 -4.44
C LEU A 118 -10.39 0.79 -5.11
N THR A 119 -10.38 0.87 -6.45
CA THR A 119 -11.45 1.50 -7.24
C THR A 119 -12.77 0.75 -7.09
N LEU A 120 -12.74 -0.59 -7.14
CA LEU A 120 -13.91 -1.43 -6.88
C LEU A 120 -14.52 -1.17 -5.50
N VAL A 121 -13.68 -1.07 -4.47
CA VAL A 121 -14.14 -0.71 -3.13
C VAL A 121 -14.88 0.63 -3.17
N GLU A 122 -14.29 1.67 -3.77
CA GLU A 122 -14.92 3.00 -3.85
C GLU A 122 -16.24 3.02 -4.64
N ASP A 123 -16.31 2.29 -5.74
CA ASP A 123 -17.52 2.14 -6.54
C ASP A 123 -18.59 1.34 -5.77
N ALA A 124 -18.22 0.26 -5.10
CA ALA A 124 -19.14 -0.53 -4.29
C ALA A 124 -19.74 0.27 -3.13
N LEU A 125 -18.98 1.21 -2.55
CA LEU A 125 -19.52 2.13 -1.55
C LEU A 125 -20.48 3.16 -2.17
N ARG A 126 -20.25 3.60 -3.42
CA ARG A 126 -21.15 4.53 -4.11
C ARG A 126 -22.45 3.84 -4.54
N GLU A 127 -22.35 2.63 -5.05
CA GLU A 127 -23.44 1.86 -5.66
C GLU A 127 -24.08 0.84 -4.70
N ASN A 128 -23.89 0.99 -3.38
CA ASN A 128 -24.48 0.12 -2.36
C ASN A 128 -24.21 -1.39 -2.56
N GLY A 129 -22.98 -1.72 -2.95
CA GLY A 129 -22.51 -3.09 -3.14
C GLY A 129 -22.82 -3.70 -4.51
N VAL A 130 -23.42 -2.94 -5.44
CA VAL A 130 -23.78 -3.41 -6.79
C VAL A 130 -22.98 -2.67 -7.85
N VAL A 131 -21.91 -3.29 -8.35
CA VAL A 131 -21.10 -2.72 -9.44
C VAL A 131 -21.50 -3.35 -10.77
N SER A 132 -22.01 -2.50 -11.67
CA SER A 132 -22.64 -2.90 -12.93
C SER A 132 -21.90 -2.32 -14.14
N PRO A 133 -21.90 -2.99 -15.31
CA PRO A 133 -21.29 -2.45 -16.53
C PRO A 133 -21.96 -1.14 -17.01
N GLU A 134 -23.20 -0.88 -16.60
CA GLU A 134 -23.97 0.32 -16.97
C GLU A 134 -23.62 1.54 -16.10
N THR A 135 -23.07 1.33 -14.90
CA THR A 135 -22.87 2.40 -13.91
C THR A 135 -21.41 2.74 -13.70
N THR A 136 -20.49 1.77 -13.87
CA THR A 136 -19.07 2.01 -13.60
C THR A 136 -18.13 1.35 -14.59
N GLY A 137 -17.01 2.03 -14.86
CA GLY A 137 -15.93 1.52 -15.72
C GLY A 137 -15.07 0.44 -15.05
N THR A 138 -15.28 0.16 -13.75
CA THR A 138 -14.53 -0.84 -13.00
C THR A 138 -14.89 -2.26 -13.44
N TYR A 139 -16.15 -2.48 -13.82
CA TYR A 139 -16.61 -3.77 -14.33
C TYR A 139 -15.76 -4.25 -15.52
N PHE A 140 -15.64 -3.43 -16.56
CA PHE A 140 -14.89 -3.80 -17.76
C PHE A 140 -13.41 -4.03 -17.49
N ARG A 141 -12.80 -3.22 -16.62
CA ARG A 141 -11.38 -3.36 -16.28
C ARG A 141 -11.09 -4.65 -15.51
N LEU A 142 -11.90 -4.99 -14.51
CA LEU A 142 -11.69 -6.22 -13.74
C LEU A 142 -12.11 -7.47 -14.51
N VAL A 143 -13.29 -7.46 -15.14
CA VAL A 143 -13.84 -8.64 -15.80
C VAL A 143 -13.12 -8.92 -17.11
N TRP A 144 -12.96 -7.91 -17.98
CA TRP A 144 -12.33 -8.11 -19.28
C TRP A 144 -10.82 -7.84 -19.27
N GLY A 145 -10.35 -6.89 -18.46
CA GLY A 145 -8.93 -6.56 -18.37
C GLY A 145 -8.12 -7.53 -17.50
N TYR A 146 -8.69 -8.00 -16.39
CA TYR A 146 -8.00 -8.89 -15.43
C TYR A 146 -8.61 -10.30 -15.34
N GLY A 147 -9.61 -10.62 -16.16
CA GLY A 147 -10.22 -11.96 -16.22
C GLY A 147 -11.01 -12.37 -14.97
N MET A 148 -11.41 -11.42 -14.12
CA MET A 148 -12.25 -11.72 -12.95
C MET A 148 -13.66 -12.13 -13.40
N SER A 149 -14.23 -13.18 -12.82
CA SER A 149 -15.63 -13.54 -13.13
C SER A 149 -16.62 -12.49 -12.60
N HIS A 150 -17.82 -12.45 -13.17
CA HIS A 150 -18.90 -11.60 -12.67
C HIS A 150 -19.21 -11.89 -11.19
N ASP A 151 -19.25 -13.17 -10.81
CA ASP A 151 -19.57 -13.60 -9.45
C ASP A 151 -18.50 -13.18 -8.45
N GLU A 152 -17.22 -13.24 -8.82
CA GLU A 152 -16.12 -12.73 -7.99
C GLU A 152 -16.22 -11.22 -7.80
N LEU A 153 -16.49 -10.47 -8.87
CA LEU A 153 -16.67 -9.01 -8.78
C LEU A 153 -17.86 -8.66 -7.87
N ALA A 154 -19.00 -9.31 -8.07
CA ALA A 154 -20.19 -9.10 -7.26
C ALA A 154 -20.00 -9.55 -5.81
N HIS A 155 -19.16 -10.56 -5.55
CA HIS A 155 -18.77 -10.96 -4.21
C HIS A 155 -17.96 -9.87 -3.52
N TYR A 156 -16.87 -9.39 -4.13
CA TYR A 156 -16.01 -8.36 -3.53
C TYR A 156 -16.70 -7.02 -3.37
N ALA A 157 -17.57 -6.63 -4.31
CA ALA A 157 -18.38 -5.41 -4.17
C ALA A 157 -19.32 -5.48 -2.96
N ARG A 158 -20.03 -6.60 -2.78
CA ARG A 158 -20.91 -6.81 -1.62
C ARG A 158 -20.12 -6.86 -0.32
N ASP A 159 -19.00 -7.56 -0.29
CA ASP A 159 -18.15 -7.68 0.90
C ASP A 159 -17.59 -6.31 1.34
N ALA A 160 -17.12 -5.48 0.40
CA ALA A 160 -16.69 -4.10 0.67
C ALA A 160 -17.80 -3.28 1.34
N ASN A 161 -19.00 -3.33 0.77
CA ASN A 161 -20.14 -2.57 1.26
C ASN A 161 -20.59 -3.06 2.64
N GLN A 162 -20.68 -4.37 2.85
CA GLN A 162 -21.07 -4.95 4.13
C GLN A 162 -20.08 -4.59 5.24
N LYS A 163 -18.77 -4.64 4.98
CA LYS A 163 -17.74 -4.22 5.94
C LYS A 163 -17.86 -2.74 6.27
N ALA A 164 -18.11 -1.89 5.28
CA ALA A 164 -18.31 -0.45 5.51
C ALA A 164 -19.59 -0.13 6.29
N LEU A 165 -20.65 -0.91 6.11
CA LEU A 165 -21.88 -0.80 6.91
C LEU A 165 -21.67 -1.28 8.35
N ALA A 166 -20.84 -2.30 8.55
CA ALA A 166 -20.48 -2.80 9.88
C ALA A 166 -19.57 -1.85 10.65
N ASP A 167 -18.65 -1.18 9.95
CA ASP A 167 -17.76 -0.18 10.53
C ASP A 167 -17.50 0.97 9.54
N ALA A 168 -18.23 2.07 9.74
CA ALA A 168 -18.11 3.27 8.92
C ALA A 168 -16.73 3.94 9.01
N SER A 169 -15.95 3.67 10.07
CA SER A 169 -14.60 4.23 10.20
C SER A 169 -13.63 3.63 9.17
N LEU A 170 -13.85 2.37 8.77
CA LEU A 170 -13.06 1.71 7.71
C LEU A 170 -13.35 2.30 6.34
N ALA A 171 -14.57 2.80 6.10
CA ALA A 171 -14.98 3.39 4.82
C ALA A 171 -14.25 4.69 4.46
N VAL A 172 -13.46 5.26 5.40
CA VAL A 172 -12.57 6.38 5.14
C VAL A 172 -11.41 5.97 4.22
N PHE A 173 -10.91 4.74 4.37
CA PHE A 173 -9.74 4.23 3.67
C PHE A 173 -10.12 2.98 2.87
N PRO A 174 -10.16 3.06 1.53
CA PRO A 174 -10.37 1.87 0.69
C PRO A 174 -9.41 0.72 1.01
N GLU A 175 -8.19 1.02 1.45
CA GLU A 175 -7.21 0.02 1.88
C GLU A 175 -7.65 -0.75 3.12
N ALA A 176 -8.38 -0.12 4.04
CA ALA A 176 -8.87 -0.79 5.24
C ALA A 176 -9.88 -1.88 4.89
N LEU A 177 -10.79 -1.58 3.96
CA LEU A 177 -11.77 -2.55 3.46
C LEU A 177 -11.11 -3.64 2.62
N LEU A 178 -10.19 -3.27 1.72
CA LEU A 178 -9.45 -4.25 0.90
C LEU A 178 -8.59 -5.19 1.75
N GLN A 179 -8.00 -4.69 2.83
CA GLN A 179 -7.20 -5.49 3.76
C GLN A 179 -8.01 -6.59 4.44
N ASP A 180 -9.30 -6.36 4.68
CA ASP A 180 -10.19 -7.33 5.32
C ASP A 180 -10.85 -8.31 4.34
N MET A 181 -10.59 -8.16 3.04
CA MET A 181 -11.01 -9.12 2.00
C MET A 181 -10.04 -10.30 1.95
N ASP A 182 -10.51 -11.42 1.40
CA ASP A 182 -9.60 -12.49 1.01
C ASP A 182 -8.65 -12.05 -0.13
N GLN A 183 -7.54 -12.77 -0.31
CA GLN A 183 -6.51 -12.43 -1.30
C GLN A 183 -6.62 -13.22 -2.60
N ARG A 184 -7.76 -13.87 -2.90
CA ARG A 184 -7.93 -14.65 -4.15
C ARG A 184 -7.91 -13.75 -5.39
N TRP A 185 -8.27 -12.48 -5.25
CA TRP A 185 -8.20 -11.49 -6.34
C TRP A 185 -6.77 -11.19 -6.80
N GLN A 186 -5.76 -11.40 -5.95
CA GLN A 186 -4.36 -11.21 -6.33
C GLN A 186 -3.97 -12.39 -7.22
N THR A 187 -3.92 -12.24 -8.53
CA THR A 187 -3.48 -13.32 -9.45
C THR A 187 -2.23 -12.93 -10.22
N GLU A 188 -1.86 -11.65 -10.21
CA GLU A 188 -0.71 -11.15 -10.93
C GLU A 188 0.57 -11.40 -10.14
N LEU A 189 1.62 -11.83 -10.84
CA LEU A 189 2.97 -11.86 -10.30
C LEU A 189 3.64 -10.50 -10.55
N PRO A 190 4.48 -10.00 -9.62
CA PRO A 190 5.17 -8.75 -9.84
C PRO A 190 6.14 -8.85 -11.02
N ALA A 191 6.11 -7.86 -11.90
CA ALA A 191 7.16 -7.66 -12.90
C ALA A 191 8.50 -7.29 -12.24
N ALA A 192 9.60 -7.48 -12.97
CA ALA A 192 10.93 -7.11 -12.47
C ALA A 192 11.05 -5.60 -12.19
N ALA A 193 10.43 -4.76 -13.03
CA ALA A 193 10.47 -3.31 -12.88
C ALA A 193 9.66 -2.79 -11.67
N GLU A 194 8.62 -3.51 -11.24
CA GLU A 194 7.78 -3.09 -10.10
C GLU A 194 8.24 -3.67 -8.76
N SER A 195 9.20 -4.58 -8.78
CA SER A 195 9.66 -5.35 -7.62
C SER A 195 10.18 -4.52 -6.44
N LEU A 196 10.74 -3.34 -6.72
CA LEU A 196 11.21 -2.40 -5.69
C LEU A 196 10.26 -1.20 -5.52
N HIS A 197 9.15 -1.18 -6.27
CA HIS A 197 8.13 -0.15 -6.15
C HIS A 197 7.28 -0.44 -4.92
N PHE A 198 7.50 0.31 -3.86
CA PHE A 198 6.69 0.24 -2.65
C PHE A 198 5.95 1.56 -2.45
N ARG A 199 4.66 1.46 -2.18
CA ARG A 199 3.83 2.61 -1.85
C ARG A 199 2.76 2.23 -0.85
N ILE A 200 2.50 3.12 0.10
CA ILE A 200 1.53 2.94 1.16
C ILE A 200 0.70 4.22 1.30
N ASN A 201 -0.61 4.09 1.55
CA ASN A 201 -1.44 5.22 1.97
C ASN A 201 -0.99 5.70 3.36
N LYS A 202 -0.31 6.85 3.40
CA LYS A 202 0.23 7.45 4.63
C LYS A 202 -0.86 7.82 5.64
N TYR A 203 -2.05 8.21 5.19
CA TYR A 203 -3.14 8.58 6.09
C TYR A 203 -3.69 7.34 6.82
N TYR A 204 -3.85 6.22 6.10
CA TYR A 204 -4.27 4.97 6.72
C TYR A 204 -3.18 4.41 7.66
N ALA A 205 -1.91 4.41 7.23
CA ALA A 205 -0.81 3.97 8.09
C ALA A 205 -0.69 4.81 9.38
N ARG A 206 -0.81 6.14 9.29
CA ARG A 206 -0.81 7.05 10.45
C ARG A 206 -2.03 6.84 11.35
N HIS A 207 -3.19 6.56 10.76
CA HIS A 207 -4.39 6.22 11.52
C HIS A 207 -4.14 4.95 12.35
N LEU A 208 -3.62 3.87 11.76
CA LEU A 208 -3.28 2.65 12.49
C LEU A 208 -2.20 2.91 13.56
N LEU A 209 -1.17 3.70 13.25
CA LEU A 209 -0.16 4.11 14.24
C LEU A 209 -0.76 4.84 15.45
N SER A 210 -1.77 5.70 15.22
CA SER A 210 -2.44 6.44 16.30
C SER A 210 -3.26 5.55 17.24
N LEU A 211 -3.56 4.32 16.81
CA LEU A 211 -4.34 3.33 17.56
C LEU A 211 -3.46 2.29 18.29
N LEU A 212 -2.12 2.41 18.20
CA LEU A 212 -1.21 1.51 18.91
C LEU A 212 -1.29 1.68 20.43
N GLY A 213 -0.90 0.63 21.15
CA GLY A 213 -1.06 0.48 22.59
C GLY A 213 -2.34 -0.26 22.98
N ASP A 214 -3.00 -0.94 22.03
CA ASP A 214 -4.16 -1.75 22.33
C ASP A 214 -3.75 -2.99 23.14
N ALA A 215 -4.51 -3.32 24.18
CA ALA A 215 -4.14 -4.41 25.10
C ALA A 215 -4.02 -5.78 24.42
N GLN A 216 -4.62 -5.95 23.24
CA GLN A 216 -4.61 -7.20 22.48
C GLN A 216 -3.50 -7.22 21.40
N GLY A 217 -2.77 -6.13 21.17
CA GLY A 217 -1.77 -6.01 20.10
C GLY A 217 -2.33 -6.10 18.68
N THR A 218 -3.65 -6.07 18.53
CA THR A 218 -4.37 -6.29 17.27
C THR A 218 -4.07 -5.21 16.24
N THR A 219 -3.84 -3.97 16.70
CA THR A 219 -3.56 -2.84 15.83
C THR A 219 -2.18 -2.96 15.20
N LEU A 220 -1.17 -3.41 15.97
CA LEU A 220 0.17 -3.62 15.44
C LEU A 220 0.16 -4.74 14.39
N GLU A 221 -0.56 -5.82 14.63
CA GLU A 221 -0.76 -6.88 13.63
C GLU A 221 -1.43 -6.35 12.35
N ARG A 222 -2.45 -5.49 12.48
CA ARG A 222 -3.12 -4.88 11.33
C ARG A 222 -2.20 -3.94 10.57
N LEU A 223 -1.40 -3.14 11.25
CA LEU A 223 -0.40 -2.27 10.60
C LEU A 223 0.67 -3.10 9.90
N ALA A 224 1.18 -4.15 10.54
CA ALA A 224 2.16 -5.04 9.97
C ALA A 224 1.59 -5.77 8.72
N GLU A 225 0.37 -6.28 8.79
CA GLU A 225 -0.32 -6.88 7.64
C GLU A 225 -0.43 -5.88 6.49
N TYR A 226 -0.84 -4.65 6.78
CA TYR A 226 -1.00 -3.62 5.77
C TYR A 226 0.34 -3.30 5.09
N CYS A 227 1.40 -3.05 5.87
CA CYS A 227 2.75 -2.83 5.38
C CYS A 227 3.25 -4.00 4.49
N MET A 228 3.08 -5.24 4.96
CA MET A 228 3.49 -6.43 4.21
C MET A 228 2.65 -6.61 2.93
N SER A 229 1.35 -6.33 2.96
CA SER A 229 0.46 -6.45 1.79
C SER A 229 0.78 -5.44 0.67
N CYS A 230 1.52 -4.39 1.00
CA CYS A 230 2.01 -3.38 0.06
C CYS A 230 3.37 -3.76 -0.55
N LEU A 231 4.01 -4.85 -0.09
CA LEU A 231 5.23 -5.36 -0.71
C LEU A 231 4.88 -6.11 -2.01
N PRO A 232 5.50 -5.77 -3.15
CA PRO A 232 5.24 -6.45 -4.41
C PRO A 232 5.54 -7.95 -4.31
N GLY A 233 4.55 -8.78 -4.62
CA GLY A 233 4.64 -10.24 -4.56
C GLY A 233 4.47 -10.82 -3.16
N CYS A 234 4.12 -10.04 -2.15
CA CYS A 234 3.91 -10.55 -0.80
C CYS A 234 2.41 -10.77 -0.53
N ARG A 235 1.99 -12.03 -0.42
CA ARG A 235 0.68 -12.40 0.12
C ARG A 235 0.76 -12.58 1.61
N VAL A 236 -0.21 -12.04 2.34
CA VAL A 236 -0.16 -11.99 3.80
C VAL A 236 -1.40 -12.64 4.38
N ARG A 237 -1.26 -13.48 5.40
CA ARG A 237 -2.39 -14.03 6.15
C ARG A 237 -2.21 -13.69 7.62
N ARG A 238 -3.15 -12.94 8.19
CA ARG A 238 -3.15 -12.58 9.60
C ARG A 238 -3.87 -13.61 10.46
N ARG A 239 -3.34 -13.86 11.66
CA ARG A 239 -3.87 -14.78 12.68
C ARG A 239 -4.12 -16.20 12.17
N VAL A 240 -3.10 -16.77 11.54
CA VAL A 240 -3.16 -18.16 11.08
C VAL A 240 -2.89 -19.08 12.25
N ARG A 241 -3.79 -20.03 12.51
CA ARG A 241 -3.60 -21.05 13.54
C ARG A 241 -3.21 -22.38 12.93
N SER A 242 -2.18 -23.00 13.47
CA SER A 242 -1.84 -24.40 13.22
C SER A 242 -2.08 -25.22 14.49
N VAL A 243 -1.93 -26.54 14.39
CA VAL A 243 -2.01 -27.43 15.56
C VAL A 243 -0.91 -27.10 16.59
N ALA A 244 0.24 -26.59 16.15
CA ALA A 244 1.42 -26.41 16.99
C ALA A 244 1.66 -24.95 17.42
N THR A 245 1.15 -23.97 16.68
CA THR A 245 1.49 -22.55 16.85
C THR A 245 0.42 -21.64 16.26
N ASP A 246 0.20 -20.51 16.93
CA ASP A 246 -0.55 -19.37 16.42
C ASP A 246 0.43 -18.36 15.81
N TYR A 247 0.23 -18.01 14.54
CA TYR A 247 1.06 -17.05 13.81
C TYR A 247 0.33 -15.71 13.74
N ASP A 248 1.03 -14.63 14.10
CA ASP A 248 0.50 -13.27 13.94
C ASP A 248 0.33 -12.98 12.44
N LEU A 249 1.40 -13.13 11.65
CA LEU A 249 1.34 -13.04 10.18
C LEU A 249 2.15 -14.16 9.52
N VAL A 250 1.60 -14.74 8.45
CA VAL A 250 2.33 -15.62 7.51
C VAL A 250 2.38 -14.93 6.15
N CYS A 251 3.59 -14.77 5.63
CA CYS A 251 3.85 -14.11 4.35
C CYS A 251 4.35 -15.12 3.33
N ALA A 252 3.76 -15.13 2.13
CA ALA A 252 4.25 -15.88 0.98
C ALA A 252 4.82 -14.91 -0.05
N VAL A 253 6.02 -15.21 -0.54
CA VAL A 253 6.72 -14.40 -1.55
C VAL A 253 6.54 -15.06 -2.91
N GLU A 254 5.95 -14.31 -3.83
CA GLU A 254 5.63 -14.73 -5.19
C GLU A 254 6.32 -13.82 -6.22
N GLY A 255 6.59 -14.40 -7.39
CA GLY A 255 7.29 -13.71 -8.48
C GLY A 255 8.80 -13.92 -8.45
N PRO A 256 9.55 -13.16 -9.26
CA PRO A 256 10.97 -13.37 -9.42
C PRO A 256 11.75 -12.98 -8.14
N GLY A 257 12.62 -13.87 -7.69
CA GLY A 257 13.58 -13.59 -6.63
C GLY A 257 14.65 -12.61 -7.13
N LEU A 258 14.37 -11.31 -7.04
CA LEU A 258 15.33 -10.25 -7.36
C LEU A 258 15.85 -9.60 -6.09
N ASP A 259 17.17 -9.32 -6.09
CA ASP A 259 17.88 -8.64 -4.99
C ASP A 259 17.86 -9.47 -3.69
N PHE A 260 17.99 -8.85 -2.52
CA PHE A 260 17.92 -9.51 -1.22
C PHE A 260 16.62 -10.32 -1.00
N ARG A 261 15.57 -10.07 -1.79
CA ARG A 261 14.29 -10.80 -1.67
C ARG A 261 14.44 -12.29 -2.00
N SER A 262 15.44 -12.68 -2.79
CA SER A 262 15.75 -14.11 -3.02
C SER A 262 16.18 -14.82 -1.73
N GLU A 263 16.70 -14.09 -0.75
CA GLU A 263 17.17 -14.63 0.53
C GLU A 263 16.03 -14.81 1.55
N LEU A 264 14.86 -14.20 1.34
CA LEU A 264 13.72 -14.32 2.27
C LEU A 264 13.12 -15.73 2.25
N GLY A 265 13.30 -16.45 1.15
CA GLY A 265 12.61 -17.72 0.87
C GLY A 265 11.17 -17.52 0.39
N SER A 266 10.48 -18.61 0.09
CA SER A 266 9.10 -18.58 -0.40
C SER A 266 8.09 -18.23 0.69
N TYR A 267 8.44 -18.44 1.95
CA TYR A 267 7.61 -18.14 3.10
C TYR A 267 8.44 -17.54 4.24
N PHE A 268 7.87 -16.55 4.91
CA PHE A 268 8.38 -16.02 6.17
C PHE A 268 7.24 -15.70 7.12
N VAL A 269 7.56 -15.57 8.40
CA VAL A 269 6.60 -15.27 9.46
C VAL A 269 6.92 -13.90 10.04
N CYS A 270 5.88 -13.17 10.43
CA CYS A 270 6.06 -11.99 11.28
C CYS A 270 5.42 -12.22 12.64
N GLU A 271 6.09 -11.68 13.67
CA GLU A 271 5.61 -11.66 15.05
C GLU A 271 5.42 -10.20 15.48
N CYS A 272 4.33 -9.88 16.16
CA CYS A 272 3.98 -8.54 16.60
C CYS A 272 4.01 -8.43 18.12
N LYS A 273 4.68 -7.40 18.64
CA LYS A 273 4.85 -7.14 20.08
C LYS A 273 4.64 -5.67 20.37
N ASP A 274 3.41 -5.33 20.76
CA ASP A 274 3.01 -3.99 21.18
C ASP A 274 3.09 -3.84 22.71
N TRP A 275 4.29 -4.03 23.25
CA TRP A 275 4.54 -3.95 24.69
C TRP A 275 5.06 -2.58 25.10
N SER A 276 5.10 -2.30 26.41
CA SER A 276 5.70 -1.09 26.97
C SER A 276 7.23 -1.17 27.05
N GLY A 277 7.79 -2.37 27.08
CA GLY A 277 9.24 -2.63 27.07
C GLY A 277 9.75 -3.10 25.72
N ALA A 278 11.07 -3.09 25.56
CA ALA A 278 11.75 -3.68 24.40
C ALA A 278 11.68 -5.22 24.45
N ALA A 279 11.66 -5.84 23.28
CA ALA A 279 11.68 -7.30 23.18
C ALA A 279 13.03 -7.86 23.68
N ASP A 280 12.94 -8.90 24.50
CA ASP A 280 14.08 -9.47 25.22
C ASP A 280 14.63 -10.73 24.55
N PHE A 281 15.67 -11.31 25.17
CA PHE A 281 16.22 -12.61 24.80
C PHE A 281 15.12 -13.67 24.63
N THR A 282 14.20 -13.75 25.59
CA THR A 282 13.13 -14.76 25.59
C THR A 282 12.24 -14.63 24.36
N THR A 283 11.94 -13.40 23.96
CA THR A 283 11.11 -13.08 22.79
C THR A 283 11.79 -13.55 21.52
N VAL A 284 13.06 -13.20 21.32
CA VAL A 284 13.83 -13.61 20.13
C VAL A 284 14.01 -15.12 20.08
N ALA A 285 14.34 -15.76 21.20
CA ALA A 285 14.50 -17.21 21.28
C ALA A 285 13.19 -17.96 20.97
N LYS A 286 12.04 -17.47 21.46
CA LYS A 286 10.72 -18.03 21.14
C LYS A 286 10.41 -17.86 19.66
N PHE A 287 10.62 -16.68 19.09
CA PHE A 287 10.35 -16.43 17.68
C PHE A 287 11.25 -17.27 16.76
N CYS A 288 12.53 -17.43 17.11
CA CYS A 288 13.44 -18.34 16.42
C CYS A 288 12.92 -19.79 16.37
N ARG A 289 12.33 -20.30 17.47
CA ARG A 289 11.72 -21.64 17.47
C ARG A 289 10.54 -21.74 16.51
N VAL A 290 9.74 -20.69 16.40
CA VAL A 290 8.63 -20.62 15.42
C VAL A 290 9.18 -20.68 13.99
N LEU A 291 10.21 -19.90 13.68
CA LEU A 291 10.86 -19.90 12.36
C LEU A 291 11.50 -21.25 12.03
N ASP A 292 12.20 -21.88 12.97
CA ASP A 292 12.80 -23.20 12.77
C ASP A 292 11.74 -24.31 12.58
N SER A 293 10.62 -24.24 13.30
CA SER A 293 9.51 -25.18 13.14
C SER A 293 8.85 -25.11 11.76
N THR A 294 8.84 -23.92 11.16
CA THR A 294 8.29 -23.67 9.80
C THR A 294 9.34 -23.75 8.71
N LYS A 295 10.61 -24.00 9.07
CA LYS A 295 11.78 -23.97 8.17
C LYS A 295 11.91 -22.64 7.41
N ALA A 296 11.42 -21.56 8.00
CA ALA A 296 11.61 -20.21 7.51
C ALA A 296 13.05 -19.75 7.83
N ARG A 297 13.73 -19.19 6.82
CA ARG A 297 15.09 -18.64 6.96
C ARG A 297 15.10 -17.15 7.30
N PHE A 298 13.95 -16.52 7.21
CA PHE A 298 13.74 -15.11 7.46
C PHE A 298 12.48 -14.92 8.30
N GLY A 299 12.51 -13.92 9.18
CA GLY A 299 11.34 -13.48 9.93
C GLY A 299 11.42 -12.00 10.29
N ILE A 300 10.28 -11.38 10.53
CA ILE A 300 10.19 -9.98 10.96
C ILE A 300 9.55 -9.91 12.33
N LEU A 301 10.23 -9.30 13.29
CA LEU A 301 9.66 -8.93 14.58
C LEU A 301 9.25 -7.46 14.53
N PHE A 302 7.95 -7.21 14.51
CA PHE A 302 7.40 -5.88 14.74
C PHE A 302 7.36 -5.63 16.24
N SER A 303 8.15 -4.67 16.73
CA SER A 303 8.25 -4.38 18.16
C SER A 303 8.26 -2.89 18.40
N LYS A 304 7.24 -2.36 19.07
CA LYS A 304 7.11 -0.91 19.31
C LYS A 304 8.37 -0.27 19.90
N ASN A 305 9.06 -0.95 20.83
CA ASN A 305 10.27 -0.44 21.48
C ASN A 305 11.54 -1.18 21.04
N GLY A 306 11.53 -1.83 19.86
CA GLY A 306 12.69 -2.52 19.31
C GLY A 306 13.15 -3.71 20.16
N LEU A 307 14.46 -3.92 20.21
CA LEU A 307 15.11 -4.98 21.00
C LEU A 307 15.89 -4.39 22.18
N SER A 308 15.91 -5.14 23.28
CA SER A 308 16.88 -4.92 24.35
C SER A 308 18.27 -5.43 23.94
N GLU A 309 19.31 -4.99 24.65
CA GLU A 309 20.70 -5.46 24.48
C GLU A 309 20.84 -7.00 24.48
N PRO A 310 20.27 -7.76 25.44
CA PRO A 310 20.25 -9.22 25.36
C PRO A 310 19.52 -9.77 24.13
N GLY A 311 18.45 -9.10 23.69
CA GLY A 311 17.72 -9.46 22.47
C GLY A 311 18.56 -9.28 21.20
N HIS A 312 19.33 -8.20 21.10
CA HIS A 312 20.26 -7.96 19.99
C HIS A 312 21.32 -9.07 19.89
N ARG A 313 21.94 -9.44 21.02
CA ARG A 313 22.93 -10.54 21.05
C ARG A 313 22.32 -11.87 20.65
N GLU A 314 21.11 -12.18 21.13
CA GLU A 314 20.44 -13.42 20.75
C GLU A 314 20.08 -13.46 19.27
N ARG A 315 19.65 -12.32 18.70
CA ARG A 315 19.37 -12.21 17.26
C ARG A 315 20.60 -12.57 16.42
N LEU A 316 21.77 -12.03 16.75
CA LEU A 316 23.02 -12.35 16.05
C LEU A 316 23.41 -13.82 16.23
N LYS A 317 23.28 -14.33 17.45
CA LYS A 317 23.52 -15.75 17.74
C LYS A 317 22.62 -16.67 16.91
N VAL A 318 21.33 -16.35 16.78
CA VAL A 318 20.39 -17.11 15.93
C VAL A 318 20.87 -17.16 14.48
N PHE A 319 21.37 -16.04 13.95
CA PHE A 319 21.94 -16.02 12.60
C PHE A 319 23.19 -16.88 12.49
N HIS A 320 24.16 -16.75 13.40
CA HIS A 320 25.40 -17.53 13.34
C HIS A 320 25.19 -19.04 13.55
N ASP A 321 24.31 -19.42 14.47
CA ASP A 321 24.08 -20.83 14.82
C ASP A 321 23.18 -21.54 13.80
N ARG A 322 22.22 -20.83 13.20
CA ARG A 322 21.12 -21.44 12.42
C ARG A 322 20.96 -20.90 11.01
N GLY A 323 21.64 -19.81 10.67
CA GLY A 323 21.47 -19.11 9.39
C GLY A 323 20.10 -18.44 9.23
N ILE A 324 19.37 -18.20 10.33
CA ILE A 324 18.05 -17.55 10.32
C ILE A 324 18.24 -16.06 10.56
N VAL A 325 17.72 -15.22 9.66
CA VAL A 325 17.76 -13.76 9.81
C VAL A 325 16.44 -13.27 10.40
N ILE A 326 16.51 -12.61 11.56
CA ILE A 326 15.37 -11.93 12.18
C ILE A 326 15.56 -10.43 12.03
N VAL A 327 14.76 -9.79 11.19
CA VAL A 327 14.71 -8.32 11.09
C VAL A 327 13.77 -7.78 12.17
N VAL A 328 14.12 -6.64 12.76
CA VAL A 328 13.24 -5.95 13.72
C VAL A 328 12.84 -4.61 13.15
N LEU A 329 11.53 -4.35 13.11
CA LEU A 329 10.94 -3.07 12.74
C LEU A 329 10.32 -2.45 13.98
N ASP A 330 10.84 -1.29 14.39
CA ASP A 330 10.36 -0.56 15.56
C ASP A 330 9.37 0.56 15.24
N LEU A 331 8.94 1.32 16.25
CA LEU A 331 8.02 2.44 16.05
C LEU A 331 8.62 3.52 15.13
N THR A 332 9.91 3.79 15.21
CA THR A 332 10.60 4.79 14.37
C THR A 332 10.60 4.32 12.91
N ASP A 333 10.90 3.05 12.68
CA ASP A 333 10.85 2.39 11.38
C ASP A 333 9.43 2.50 10.77
N LEU A 334 8.40 2.17 11.56
CA LEU A 334 7.00 2.24 11.13
C LEU A 334 6.54 3.68 10.86
N GLN A 335 6.98 4.65 11.68
CA GLN A 335 6.71 6.07 11.46
C GLN A 335 7.38 6.57 10.17
N SER A 336 8.59 6.13 9.87
CA SER A 336 9.30 6.44 8.62
C SER A 336 8.54 5.92 7.40
N VAL A 337 8.07 4.67 7.45
CA VAL A 337 7.24 4.08 6.39
C VAL A 337 5.91 4.84 6.25
N ALA A 338 5.24 5.16 7.36
CA ALA A 338 4.03 5.96 7.35
C ALA A 338 4.25 7.43 6.94
N ALA A 339 5.50 7.90 6.85
CA ALA A 339 5.87 9.18 6.28
C ALA A 339 6.19 9.10 4.77
N GLY A 340 6.12 7.91 4.16
CA GLY A 340 6.43 7.67 2.75
C GLY A 340 7.78 7.00 2.52
N GLY A 341 8.45 6.54 3.57
CA GLY A 341 9.68 5.74 3.46
C GLY A 341 9.44 4.42 2.71
N ASN A 342 10.48 3.96 1.99
CA ASN A 342 10.41 2.71 1.24
C ASN A 342 10.74 1.52 2.14
N LEU A 343 9.74 0.69 2.45
CA LEU A 343 9.91 -0.48 3.30
C LEU A 343 10.83 -1.54 2.70
N VAL A 344 10.91 -1.67 1.37
CA VAL A 344 11.82 -2.62 0.71
C VAL A 344 13.28 -2.22 0.97
N THR A 345 13.59 -0.92 0.89
CA THR A 345 14.92 -0.39 1.22
C THR A 345 15.23 -0.58 2.70
N LEU A 346 14.28 -0.25 3.58
CA LEU A 346 14.44 -0.42 5.03
C LEU A 346 14.70 -1.88 5.41
N LEU A 347 13.93 -2.82 4.86
CA LEU A 347 14.12 -4.25 5.11
C LEU A 347 15.48 -4.74 4.63
N ARG A 348 15.98 -4.24 3.50
CA ARG A 348 17.33 -4.57 3.00
C ARG A 348 18.39 -4.11 3.99
N GLU A 349 18.33 -2.86 4.41
CA GLU A 349 19.31 -2.31 5.34
C GLU A 349 19.33 -3.09 6.65
N LYS A 350 18.16 -3.36 7.25
CA LYS A 350 18.05 -4.17 8.47
C LYS A 350 18.49 -5.62 8.27
N TYR A 351 18.28 -6.18 7.08
CA TYR A 351 18.74 -7.52 6.73
C TYR A 351 20.28 -7.56 6.66
N GLU A 352 20.90 -6.59 5.99
CA GLU A 352 22.35 -6.44 5.87
C GLU A 352 23.00 -6.19 7.23
N GLU A 353 22.37 -5.39 8.11
CA GLU A 353 22.82 -5.17 9.49
C GLU A 353 22.99 -6.49 10.26
N VAL A 354 22.02 -7.41 10.15
CA VAL A 354 22.11 -8.71 10.83
C VAL A 354 23.11 -9.62 10.13
N ARG A 355 23.06 -9.68 8.80
CA ARG A 355 23.86 -10.63 8.01
C ARG A 355 25.35 -10.31 8.02
N LEU A 356 25.70 -9.04 8.02
CA LEU A 356 27.08 -8.55 7.95
C LEU A 356 27.59 -8.05 9.31
N ASP A 357 26.77 -8.19 10.36
CA ASP A 357 27.07 -7.68 11.72
C ASP A 357 27.51 -6.20 11.70
N LEU A 358 26.69 -5.36 11.05
CA LEU A 358 26.97 -3.93 10.93
C LEU A 358 26.44 -3.19 12.16
N HIS A 359 27.27 -2.30 12.71
CA HIS A 359 26.86 -1.33 13.73
C HIS A 359 26.60 0.02 13.05
N ARG A 360 25.41 0.60 13.27
CA ARG A 360 25.04 1.93 12.79
C ARG A 360 24.70 2.84 13.96
#